data_AF-A0AB73ILF2-F1
#
_entry.id   AF-A0AB73ILF2-F1
#
_cell.length_a   1.000
_cell.length_b   1.000
_cell.length_c   1.000
_cell.angle_alpha   90.00
_cell.angle_beta   90.00
_cell.angle_gamma   90.00
#
_symmetry.space_group_name_H-M   'P 1'
#
loop_
_entity.id
_entity.type
_entity.pdbx_description
1 polymer ?
#
loop_
_entity_poly.entity_id
_entity_poly.type
_entity_poly.pdbx_seq_one_letter_code
_entity_poly.pdbx_strand_id
1 'polypeptide(L)'
;MLELGHPGGIECTVYDDDRVSPTNVGRQGFYPNDVGQYKAALIVNRINMLMGTNWEARTSRVNSGSNLHAADLVIGCVDTRAARRAILQSLTYGRGYYLDCGNDADTGQVILGHAPGVGAGRFPHVGDLFPELVDPRGDAADETPSCSMADALRKQSLVINQAIAVQAFNLLWTMFRTGRVPFSGFFVNLKTGRTSPVPLDPSAWARFGFEVPKPAANKKARKSPKTSAAL
;
A
#
# COMPACT_ATOMS: atom_id res chain seq x y z
N MET A 1 19.72 -3.61 7.38
CA MET A 1 19.39 -5.05 7.35
C MET A 1 20.63 -5.88 7.04
N LEU A 2 21.36 -5.61 5.94
CA LEU A 2 22.63 -6.29 5.61
C LEU A 2 23.67 -6.17 6.73
N GLU A 3 23.89 -4.95 7.26
CA GLU A 3 24.76 -4.70 8.42
C GLU A 3 24.31 -5.41 9.71
N LEU A 4 23.07 -5.95 9.74
CA LEU A 4 22.54 -6.73 10.86
C LEU A 4 22.58 -8.24 10.57
N GLY A 5 23.30 -8.67 9.53
CA GLY A 5 23.48 -10.08 9.16
C GLY A 5 22.33 -10.70 8.37
N HIS A 6 21.41 -9.89 7.81
CA HIS A 6 20.35 -10.41 6.95
C HIS A 6 20.95 -10.96 5.63
N PRO A 7 20.49 -12.13 5.12
CA PRO A 7 21.12 -12.80 3.98
C PRO A 7 20.97 -12.06 2.65
N GLY A 8 20.08 -11.06 2.56
CA GLY A 8 19.81 -10.32 1.33
C GLY A 8 19.32 -8.89 1.57
N GLY A 9 19.36 -8.09 0.52
CA GLY A 9 18.85 -6.71 0.50
C GLY A 9 17.34 -6.64 0.20
N ILE A 10 16.88 -5.44 -0.16
CA ILE A 10 15.51 -5.22 -0.66
C ILE A 10 15.59 -5.07 -2.18
N GLU A 11 14.97 -6.02 -2.89
CA GLU A 11 14.65 -5.87 -4.30
C GLU A 11 13.38 -5.03 -4.42
N CYS A 12 13.41 -4.02 -5.29
CA CYS A 12 12.30 -3.08 -5.41
C CYS A 12 12.11 -2.67 -6.85
N THR A 13 10.84 -2.65 -7.26
CA THR A 13 10.39 -2.13 -8.54
C THR A 13 9.40 -1.00 -8.28
N VAL A 14 9.70 0.19 -8.82
CA VAL A 14 8.87 1.38 -8.68
C VAL A 14 8.06 1.60 -9.95
N TYR A 15 6.74 1.74 -9.81
CA TYR A 15 5.81 2.01 -10.92
C TYR A 15 5.27 3.43 -10.81
N ASP A 16 5.43 4.23 -11.87
CA ASP A 16 4.82 5.55 -12.01
C ASP A 16 4.90 5.98 -13.49
N ASP A 17 3.78 6.30 -14.13
CA ASP A 17 3.73 6.77 -15.52
C ASP A 17 3.87 8.29 -15.67
N ASP A 18 3.85 9.05 -14.56
CA ASP A 18 3.93 10.49 -14.60
C ASP A 18 5.32 11.02 -14.90
N ARG A 19 5.32 12.21 -15.49
CA ARG A 19 6.48 13.09 -15.57
C ARG A 19 6.44 14.11 -14.46
N VAL A 20 7.62 14.55 -14.04
CA VAL A 20 7.77 15.67 -13.10
C VAL A 20 7.22 16.94 -13.76
N SER A 21 6.31 17.61 -13.07
CA SER A 21 5.82 18.93 -13.44
C SER A 21 6.39 20.01 -12.50
N PRO A 22 6.30 21.31 -12.87
CA PRO A 22 6.74 22.40 -12.01
C PRO A 22 6.09 22.39 -10.62
N THR A 23 4.86 21.86 -10.48
CA THR A 23 4.15 21.83 -9.19
C THR A 23 4.63 20.71 -8.26
N ASN A 24 5.50 19.82 -8.72
CA ASN A 24 6.10 18.79 -7.88
C ASN A 24 7.40 19.26 -7.20
N VAL A 25 8.05 20.30 -7.73
CA VAL A 25 9.35 20.81 -7.24
C VAL A 25 9.22 21.34 -5.81
N GLY A 26 10.06 20.86 -4.89
CA GLY A 26 10.01 21.27 -3.47
C GLY A 26 8.86 20.67 -2.64
N ARG A 27 7.94 19.92 -3.25
CA ARG A 27 6.84 19.21 -2.55
C ARG A 27 6.99 17.69 -2.56
N GLN A 28 7.52 17.13 -3.65
CA GLN A 28 7.64 15.68 -3.84
C GLN A 28 9.10 15.20 -3.98
N GLY A 29 10.08 16.02 -3.57
CA GLY A 29 11.50 15.67 -3.66
C GLY A 29 12.11 15.79 -5.07
N PHE A 30 11.45 16.54 -5.97
CA PHE A 30 11.99 16.90 -7.27
C PHE A 30 12.57 18.31 -7.30
N TYR A 31 13.47 18.55 -8.25
CA TYR A 31 14.19 19.81 -8.45
C TYR A 31 13.85 20.43 -9.81
N PRO A 32 14.15 21.72 -10.05
CA PRO A 32 13.82 22.38 -11.31
C PRO A 32 14.32 21.66 -12.57
N ASN A 33 15.51 21.04 -12.50
CA ASN A 33 16.11 20.32 -13.61
C ASN A 33 15.45 18.95 -13.90
N ASP A 34 14.52 18.51 -13.04
CA ASP A 34 13.83 17.23 -13.19
C ASP A 34 12.58 17.34 -14.06
N VAL A 35 12.09 18.56 -14.30
CA VAL A 35 10.83 18.80 -15.00
C VAL A 35 10.86 18.16 -16.39
N GLY A 36 9.79 17.43 -16.71
CA GLY A 36 9.65 16.67 -17.95
C GLY A 36 10.23 15.26 -17.91
N GLN A 37 11.03 14.90 -16.91
CA GLN A 37 11.55 13.53 -16.75
C GLN A 37 10.52 12.62 -16.08
N TYR A 38 10.58 11.32 -16.33
CA TYR A 38 9.72 10.35 -15.64
C TYR A 38 10.07 10.24 -14.17
N LYS A 39 9.07 10.34 -13.29
CA LYS A 39 9.23 10.34 -11.84
C LYS A 39 9.92 9.07 -11.34
N ALA A 40 9.40 7.90 -11.71
CA ALA A 40 9.93 6.60 -11.29
C ALA A 40 11.40 6.42 -11.69
N ALA A 41 11.72 6.63 -12.97
CA ALA A 41 13.08 6.47 -13.49
C ALA A 41 14.08 7.38 -12.76
N LEU A 42 13.68 8.63 -12.50
CA LEU A 42 14.53 9.61 -11.87
C LEU A 42 14.79 9.32 -10.39
N ILE A 43 13.77 8.92 -9.62
CA ILE A 43 13.92 8.54 -8.21
C ILE A 43 14.77 7.27 -8.09
N VAL A 44 14.49 6.24 -8.89
CA VAL A 44 15.24 4.97 -8.85
C VAL A 44 16.70 5.18 -9.22
N ASN A 45 17.00 5.94 -10.27
CA ASN A 45 18.39 6.24 -10.64
C ASN A 45 19.14 6.96 -9.51
N ARG A 46 18.50 7.94 -8.84
CA ARG A 46 19.11 8.62 -7.69
C ARG A 46 19.40 7.67 -6.55
N ILE A 47 18.44 6.83 -6.17
CA ILE A 47 18.61 5.87 -5.07
C ILE A 47 19.72 4.87 -5.40
N ASN A 48 19.73 4.32 -6.63
CA ASN A 48 20.77 3.40 -7.08
C ASN A 48 22.17 4.04 -7.05
N MET A 49 22.33 5.27 -7.54
CA MET A 49 23.61 5.98 -7.50
C MET A 49 24.06 6.34 -6.08
N LEU A 50 23.13 6.74 -5.21
CA LEU A 50 23.45 7.19 -3.85
C LEU A 50 23.74 6.02 -2.90
N MET A 51 23.03 4.91 -3.04
CA MET A 51 23.02 3.81 -2.07
C MET A 51 23.63 2.51 -2.62
N GLY A 52 24.03 2.48 -3.90
CA GLY A 52 24.57 1.28 -4.54
C GLY A 52 23.53 0.15 -4.70
N THR A 53 22.25 0.51 -4.81
CA THR A 53 21.15 -0.45 -5.00
C THR A 53 20.94 -0.77 -6.48
N ASN A 54 20.13 -1.79 -6.77
CA ASN A 54 19.73 -2.18 -8.11
C ASN A 54 18.20 -2.23 -8.25
N TRP A 55 17.53 -1.15 -7.84
CA TRP A 55 16.08 -1.03 -7.97
C TRP A 55 15.70 -0.81 -9.43
N GLU A 56 14.52 -1.28 -9.82
CA GLU A 56 13.97 -1.14 -11.16
C GLU A 56 12.91 -0.03 -11.22
N ALA A 57 12.87 0.72 -12.32
CA ALA A 57 11.80 1.66 -12.62
C ALA A 57 10.93 1.17 -13.78
N ARG A 58 9.61 1.27 -13.63
CA ARG A 58 8.62 1.01 -14.67
C ARG A 58 7.81 2.28 -14.89
N THR A 59 8.00 2.92 -16.05
CA THR A 59 7.28 4.15 -16.43
C THR A 59 5.89 3.83 -16.99
N SER A 60 5.12 3.06 -16.23
CA SER A 60 3.83 2.51 -16.65
C SER A 60 2.89 2.41 -15.45
N ARG A 61 1.61 2.68 -15.68
CA ARG A 61 0.56 2.58 -14.67
C ARG A 61 0.29 1.13 -14.29
N VAL A 62 0.14 0.86 -12.99
CA VAL A 62 -0.36 -0.42 -12.49
C VAL A 62 -1.82 -0.59 -12.89
N ASN A 63 -2.14 -1.77 -13.40
CA ASN A 63 -3.50 -2.18 -13.75
C ASN A 63 -3.77 -3.61 -13.23
N SER A 64 -4.99 -4.10 -13.40
CA SER A 64 -5.39 -5.43 -12.94
C SER A 64 -4.57 -6.58 -13.53
N GLY A 65 -3.95 -6.40 -14.70
CA GLY A 65 -3.06 -7.37 -15.34
C GLY A 65 -1.59 -7.28 -14.92
N SER A 66 -1.24 -6.32 -14.05
CA SER A 66 0.12 -6.20 -13.53
C SER A 66 0.46 -7.40 -12.64
N ASN A 67 1.67 -7.95 -12.77
CA ASN A 67 2.10 -9.10 -11.98
C ASN A 67 2.63 -8.68 -10.60
N LEU A 68 1.75 -8.10 -9.75
CA LEU A 68 2.14 -7.73 -8.39
C LEU A 68 2.00 -8.88 -7.39
N HIS A 69 1.28 -9.96 -7.75
CA HIS A 69 1.04 -11.09 -6.85
C HIS A 69 2.30 -11.88 -6.48
N ALA A 70 3.39 -11.73 -7.23
CA ALA A 70 4.68 -12.34 -6.93
C ALA A 70 5.49 -11.56 -5.86
N ALA A 71 5.09 -10.34 -5.50
CA ALA A 71 5.80 -9.53 -4.52
C ALA A 71 5.44 -9.95 -3.07
N ASP A 72 6.44 -9.94 -2.19
CA ASP A 72 6.23 -10.17 -0.75
C ASP A 72 5.50 -8.99 -0.07
N LEU A 73 5.68 -7.78 -0.60
CA LEU A 73 5.08 -6.55 -0.11
C LEU A 73 4.86 -5.58 -1.28
N VAL A 74 3.65 -5.05 -1.38
CA VAL A 74 3.31 -3.93 -2.26
C VAL A 74 3.01 -2.71 -1.42
N ILE A 75 3.61 -1.57 -1.77
CA ILE A 75 3.35 -0.28 -1.12
C ILE A 75 2.60 0.60 -2.11
N GLY A 76 1.33 0.91 -1.82
CA GLY A 76 0.48 1.77 -2.64
C GLY A 76 0.56 3.21 -2.17
N CYS A 77 1.27 4.06 -2.90
CA CYS A 77 1.33 5.51 -2.67
C CYS A 77 0.52 6.29 -3.72
N VAL A 78 -0.69 5.81 -4.00
CA VAL A 78 -1.56 6.34 -5.06
C VAL A 78 -2.64 7.25 -4.50
N ASP A 79 -3.05 8.24 -5.27
CA ASP A 79 -4.05 9.23 -4.88
C ASP A 79 -5.49 8.83 -5.25
N THR A 80 -5.68 8.04 -6.31
CA THR A 80 -7.03 7.63 -6.78
C THR A 80 -7.53 6.32 -6.19
N ARG A 81 -8.85 6.22 -6.02
CA ARG A 81 -9.54 4.99 -5.61
C ARG A 81 -9.47 3.94 -6.71
N ALA A 82 -9.52 4.36 -7.97
CA ALA A 82 -9.30 3.49 -9.13
C ALA A 82 -7.92 2.80 -9.09
N ALA A 83 -6.85 3.53 -8.76
CA ALA A 83 -5.51 2.94 -8.67
C ALA A 83 -5.40 1.97 -7.48
N ARG A 84 -5.96 2.31 -6.30
CA ARG A 84 -6.01 1.36 -5.16
C ARG A 84 -6.73 0.07 -5.54
N ARG A 85 -7.87 0.17 -6.24
CA ARG A 85 -8.60 -0.99 -6.75
C ARG A 85 -7.76 -1.82 -7.72
N ALA A 86 -7.06 -1.17 -8.64
CA ALA A 86 -6.19 -1.87 -9.60
C ALA A 86 -5.07 -2.64 -8.90
N ILE A 87 -4.44 -2.06 -7.87
CA ILE A 87 -3.44 -2.75 -7.04
C ILE A 87 -4.06 -3.99 -6.38
N LEU A 88 -5.20 -3.86 -5.70
CA LEU A 88 -5.84 -5.01 -5.06
C LEU A 88 -6.21 -6.10 -6.07
N GLN A 89 -6.72 -5.73 -7.25
CA GLN A 89 -7.02 -6.70 -8.31
C GLN A 89 -5.76 -7.43 -8.80
N SER A 90 -4.64 -6.72 -8.97
CA SER A 90 -3.36 -7.31 -9.37
C SER A 90 -2.77 -8.27 -8.29
N LEU A 91 -3.24 -8.13 -7.05
CA LEU A 91 -2.87 -8.94 -5.89
C LEU A 91 -3.84 -10.08 -5.58
N THR A 92 -4.88 -10.32 -6.40
CA THR A 92 -5.95 -11.30 -6.12
C THR A 92 -5.42 -12.70 -5.78
N TYR A 93 -4.30 -13.11 -6.41
CA TYR A 93 -3.65 -14.41 -6.17
C TYR A 93 -2.36 -14.31 -5.34
N GLY A 94 -2.03 -13.09 -4.88
CA GLY A 94 -0.84 -12.83 -4.08
C GLY A 94 -1.00 -13.33 -2.66
N ARG A 95 0.14 -13.63 -2.03
CA ARG A 95 0.20 -14.08 -0.63
C ARG A 95 0.97 -13.12 0.28
N GLY A 96 1.54 -12.06 -0.31
CA GLY A 96 2.27 -11.03 0.40
C GLY A 96 1.38 -10.02 1.12
N TYR A 97 1.97 -8.89 1.47
CA TYR A 97 1.33 -7.77 2.14
C TYR A 97 0.99 -6.64 1.17
N TYR A 98 -0.03 -5.88 1.51
CA TYR A 98 -0.34 -4.59 0.90
C TYR A 98 -0.31 -3.50 1.97
N LEU A 99 0.58 -2.52 1.80
CA LEU A 99 0.68 -1.31 2.60
C LEU A 99 0.09 -0.15 1.81
N ASP A 100 -1.14 0.25 2.12
CA ASP A 100 -1.76 1.44 1.54
C ASP A 100 -1.28 2.69 2.28
N CYS A 101 -0.78 3.67 1.53
CA CYS A 101 -0.38 4.98 2.00
C CYS A 101 -1.25 6.02 1.30
N GLY A 102 -2.26 6.53 2.00
CA GLY A 102 -3.18 7.53 1.47
C GLY A 102 -3.13 8.82 2.26
N ASN A 103 -3.42 9.94 1.59
CA ASN A 103 -3.67 11.21 2.25
C ASN A 103 -4.67 12.06 1.49
N ASP A 104 -5.33 12.90 2.27
CA ASP A 104 -6.08 14.08 1.84
C ASP A 104 -5.23 15.32 2.17
N ALA A 105 -5.84 16.50 2.35
CA ALA A 105 -5.12 17.74 2.54
C ALA A 105 -4.23 17.75 3.80
N ASP A 106 -4.78 17.35 4.95
CA ASP A 106 -4.10 17.43 6.26
C ASP A 106 -4.26 16.14 7.08
N THR A 107 -4.89 15.13 6.48
CA THR A 107 -5.17 13.84 7.11
C THR A 107 -4.70 12.74 6.18
N GLY A 108 -4.40 11.57 6.73
CA GLY A 108 -4.11 10.41 5.92
C GLY A 108 -4.00 9.15 6.75
N GLN A 109 -3.67 8.07 6.07
CA GLN A 109 -3.60 6.75 6.65
C GLN A 109 -2.43 5.95 6.07
N VAL A 110 -1.96 5.04 6.91
CA VAL A 110 -1.08 3.93 6.53
C VAL A 110 -1.76 2.66 7.00
N ILE A 111 -2.11 1.75 6.10
CA ILE A 111 -2.80 0.49 6.45
C ILE A 111 -2.06 -0.70 5.83
N LEU A 112 -1.49 -1.54 6.67
CA LEU A 112 -0.89 -2.82 6.34
C LEU A 112 -1.93 -3.93 6.48
N GLY A 113 -2.25 -4.57 5.36
CA GLY A 113 -3.04 -5.81 5.34
C GLY A 113 -2.36 -6.88 4.50
N HIS A 114 -2.95 -8.06 4.46
CA HIS A 114 -2.51 -9.08 3.50
C HIS A 114 -3.17 -8.86 2.13
N ALA A 115 -2.55 -9.37 1.08
CA ALA A 115 -3.16 -9.49 -0.23
C ALA A 115 -4.50 -10.27 -0.16
N PRO A 116 -5.47 -10.00 -1.07
CA PRO A 116 -6.78 -10.65 -1.07
C PRO A 116 -6.73 -12.19 -1.15
N GLY A 117 -5.67 -12.74 -1.74
CA GLY A 117 -5.48 -14.19 -1.91
C GLY A 117 -5.16 -14.95 -0.62
N VAL A 118 -4.86 -14.26 0.49
CA VAL A 118 -4.62 -14.91 1.78
C VAL A 118 -5.94 -15.34 2.42
N GLY A 119 -5.99 -16.57 2.93
CA GLY A 119 -7.21 -17.16 3.48
C GLY A 119 -7.59 -16.66 4.89
N ALA A 120 -8.31 -17.51 5.62
CA ALA A 120 -8.82 -17.19 6.96
C ALA A 120 -7.69 -16.75 7.92
N GLY A 121 -7.97 -15.73 8.73
CA GLY A 121 -7.02 -15.18 9.71
C GLY A 121 -6.08 -14.09 9.16
N ARG A 122 -6.28 -13.64 7.91
CA ARG A 122 -5.50 -12.53 7.37
C ARG A 122 -5.84 -11.20 8.04
N PHE A 123 -4.84 -10.33 8.15
CA PHE A 123 -5.06 -8.91 8.44
C PHE A 123 -5.88 -8.26 7.32
N PRO A 124 -6.92 -7.46 7.67
CA PRO A 124 -7.68 -6.72 6.69
C PRO A 124 -6.79 -5.66 6.02
N HIS A 125 -6.90 -5.54 4.71
CA HIS A 125 -6.27 -4.47 3.94
C HIS A 125 -7.19 -3.26 3.87
N VAL A 126 -6.71 -2.13 3.32
CA VAL A 126 -7.50 -0.89 3.23
C VAL A 126 -8.89 -1.09 2.61
N GLY A 127 -9.01 -1.89 1.55
CA GLY A 127 -10.30 -2.13 0.89
C GLY A 127 -11.30 -2.98 1.69
N ASP A 128 -10.85 -3.64 2.76
CA ASP A 128 -11.75 -4.37 3.67
C ASP A 128 -12.28 -3.45 4.77
N LEU A 129 -11.40 -2.60 5.32
CA LEU A 129 -11.74 -1.67 6.38
C LEU A 129 -12.48 -0.43 5.86
N PHE A 130 -12.17 -0.01 4.63
CA PHE A 130 -12.67 1.20 3.98
C PHE A 130 -12.99 0.93 2.50
N PRO A 131 -14.07 0.19 2.20
CA PRO A 131 -14.44 -0.16 0.83
C PRO A 131 -14.64 1.06 -0.09
N GLU A 132 -15.03 2.20 0.47
CA GLU A 132 -15.18 3.46 -0.24
C GLU A 132 -13.86 3.99 -0.83
N LEU A 133 -12.71 3.67 -0.23
CA LEU A 133 -11.38 4.08 -0.72
C LEU A 133 -10.94 3.29 -1.95
N VAL A 134 -11.68 2.25 -2.34
CA VAL A 134 -11.41 1.42 -3.52
C VAL A 134 -12.59 1.41 -4.50
N ASP A 135 -13.56 2.28 -4.28
CA ASP A 135 -14.69 2.49 -5.19
C ASP A 135 -14.37 3.63 -6.18
N PRO A 136 -14.10 3.33 -7.47
CA PRO A 136 -13.74 4.34 -8.45
C PRO A 136 -14.83 5.38 -8.69
N ARG A 137 -16.09 5.09 -8.33
CA ARG A 137 -17.21 6.05 -8.47
C ARG A 137 -17.07 7.27 -7.56
N GLY A 138 -16.22 7.18 -6.53
CA GLY A 138 -15.92 8.27 -5.62
C GLY A 138 -14.70 9.09 -6.00
N ASP A 139 -14.02 8.78 -7.11
CA ASP A 139 -12.97 9.65 -7.65
C ASP A 139 -13.62 10.93 -8.21
N ALA A 140 -13.01 12.07 -7.95
CA ALA A 140 -13.54 13.35 -8.40
C ALA A 140 -13.53 13.44 -9.93
N ALA A 141 -14.61 13.98 -10.52
CA ALA A 141 -14.68 14.16 -11.97
C ALA A 141 -13.62 15.16 -12.50
N ASP A 142 -13.22 16.12 -11.65
CA ASP A 142 -12.18 17.11 -11.95
C ASP A 142 -10.85 16.72 -11.28
N GLU A 143 -10.10 15.82 -11.93
CA GLU A 143 -8.66 15.66 -11.69
C GLU A 143 -7.85 16.81 -12.32
N THR A 144 -8.40 18.04 -12.33
CA THR A 144 -7.72 19.19 -12.95
C THR A 144 -6.37 19.37 -12.26
N PRO A 145 -5.25 19.22 -12.99
CA PRO A 145 -3.92 19.34 -12.43
C PRO A 145 -3.77 20.70 -11.74
N SER A 146 -3.00 20.74 -10.64
CA SER A 146 -2.69 22.04 -10.02
C SER A 146 -2.00 22.93 -11.04
N CYS A 147 -2.65 24.02 -11.44
CA CYS A 147 -2.12 24.99 -12.40
C CYS A 147 -0.94 25.80 -11.84
N SER A 148 -0.77 25.81 -10.51
CA SER A 148 0.33 26.50 -9.82
C SER A 148 0.78 25.74 -8.57
N MET A 149 1.97 26.09 -8.05
CA MET A 149 2.45 25.60 -6.75
C MET A 149 1.52 26.03 -5.62
N ALA A 150 1.01 27.26 -5.66
CA ALA A 150 0.07 27.76 -4.65
C ALA A 150 -1.22 26.94 -4.62
N ASP A 151 -1.75 26.54 -5.78
CA ASP A 151 -2.96 25.71 -5.84
C ASP A 151 -2.68 24.26 -5.40
N ALA A 152 -1.50 23.74 -5.69
CA ALA A 152 -1.02 22.47 -5.15
C ALA A 152 -0.97 22.50 -3.60
N LEU A 153 -0.43 23.57 -3.01
CA LEU A 153 -0.35 23.75 -1.55
C LEU A 153 -1.71 23.98 -0.89
N ARG A 154 -2.67 24.56 -1.61
CA ARG A 154 -4.05 24.71 -1.11
C ARG A 154 -4.82 23.38 -1.10
N LYS A 155 -4.53 22.50 -2.08
CA LYS A 155 -5.16 21.17 -2.15
C LYS A 155 -4.56 20.19 -1.13
N GLN A 156 -3.25 20.26 -0.87
CA GLN A 156 -2.59 19.41 0.11
C GLN A 156 -1.53 20.18 0.91
N SER A 157 -1.50 19.92 2.21
CA SER A 157 -0.44 20.42 3.10
C SER A 157 0.92 19.99 2.57
N LEU A 158 1.90 20.90 2.62
CA LEU A 158 3.25 20.66 2.14
C LEU A 158 3.88 19.40 2.76
N VAL A 159 3.54 19.10 4.01
CA VAL A 159 4.21 18.06 4.82
C VAL A 159 3.40 16.78 4.99
N ILE A 160 2.16 16.68 4.48
CA ILE A 160 1.33 15.48 4.69
C ILE A 160 1.94 14.24 4.07
N ASN A 161 2.47 14.34 2.84
CA ASN A 161 3.16 13.23 2.18
C ASN A 161 4.34 12.73 3.01
N GLN A 162 5.12 13.65 3.59
CA GLN A 162 6.25 13.31 4.43
C GLN A 162 5.80 12.68 5.75
N ALA A 163 4.73 13.19 6.37
CA ALA A 163 4.16 12.60 7.58
C ALA A 163 3.72 11.15 7.35
N ILE A 164 3.00 10.87 6.25
CA ILE A 164 2.58 9.51 5.88
C ILE A 164 3.78 8.62 5.56
N ALA A 165 4.75 9.12 4.80
CA ALA A 165 5.98 8.38 4.47
C ALA A 165 6.77 8.00 5.74
N VAL A 166 6.85 8.89 6.74
CA VAL A 166 7.50 8.61 8.02
C VAL A 166 6.76 7.51 8.80
N GLN A 167 5.41 7.55 8.85
CA GLN A 167 4.64 6.51 9.52
C GLN A 167 4.77 5.15 8.82
N ALA A 168 4.74 5.14 7.48
CA ALA A 168 4.98 3.94 6.68
C ALA A 168 6.38 3.37 6.94
N PHE A 169 7.40 4.23 6.90
CA PHE A 169 8.78 3.83 7.18
C PHE A 169 8.94 3.27 8.59
N ASN A 170 8.34 3.89 9.61
CA ASN A 170 8.41 3.39 10.99
C ASN A 170 7.77 2.00 11.16
N LEU A 171 6.63 1.76 10.50
CA LEU A 171 5.97 0.45 10.49
C LEU A 171 6.86 -0.59 9.79
N LEU A 172 7.38 -0.28 8.61
CA LEU A 172 8.25 -1.17 7.83
C LEU A 172 9.55 -1.47 8.58
N TRP A 173 10.17 -0.46 9.19
CA TRP A 173 11.37 -0.63 10.01
C TRP A 173 11.11 -1.60 11.16
N THR A 174 10.00 -1.43 11.89
CA THR A 174 9.62 -2.32 12.98
C THR A 174 9.40 -3.75 12.48
N MET A 175 8.67 -3.89 11.36
CA MET A 175 8.41 -5.18 10.72
C MET A 175 9.71 -5.90 10.33
N PHE A 176 10.59 -5.23 9.58
CA PHE A 176 11.85 -5.83 9.13
C PHE A 176 12.81 -6.11 10.28
N ARG A 177 12.85 -5.24 11.30
CA ARG A 177 13.82 -5.37 12.39
C ARG A 177 13.43 -6.47 13.39
N THR A 178 12.14 -6.67 13.63
CA THR A 178 11.63 -7.54 14.71
C THR A 178 10.84 -8.74 14.19
N GLY A 179 10.48 -8.78 12.91
CA GLY A 179 9.59 -9.79 12.34
C GLY A 179 8.15 -9.68 12.85
N ARG A 180 7.79 -8.57 13.51
CA ARG A 180 6.48 -8.36 14.13
C ARG A 180 6.02 -6.92 13.90
N VAL A 181 4.71 -6.72 13.93
CA VAL A 181 4.08 -5.41 13.96
C VAL A 181 3.11 -5.34 15.14
N PRO A 182 3.18 -4.30 15.99
CA PRO A 182 2.29 -4.17 17.14
C PRO A 182 0.88 -3.64 16.78
N PHE A 183 0.72 -3.08 15.59
CA PHE A 183 -0.52 -2.54 15.02
C PHE A 183 -0.46 -2.72 13.48
N SER A 184 -1.61 -2.65 12.81
CA SER A 184 -1.69 -2.78 11.34
C SER A 184 -1.61 -1.44 10.61
N GLY A 185 -1.42 -0.31 11.30
CA GLY A 185 -1.43 0.97 10.61
C GLY A 185 -1.64 2.16 11.53
N PHE A 186 -1.86 3.32 10.92
CA PHE A 186 -2.11 4.59 11.60
C PHE A 186 -3.05 5.48 10.81
N PHE A 187 -3.82 6.30 11.53
CA PHE A 187 -4.42 7.52 11.02
C PHE A 187 -3.62 8.72 11.51
N VAL A 188 -3.32 9.65 10.61
CA VAL A 188 -2.63 10.90 10.89
C VAL A 188 -3.58 12.05 10.64
N ASN A 189 -3.61 13.01 11.57
CA ASN A 189 -4.33 14.26 11.42
C ASN A 189 -3.42 15.40 11.87
N LEU A 190 -2.89 16.15 10.91
CA LEU A 190 -1.96 17.25 11.16
C LEU A 190 -2.64 18.47 11.77
N LYS A 191 -3.93 18.71 11.49
CA LYS A 191 -4.68 19.83 12.09
C LYS A 191 -4.79 19.70 13.61
N THR A 192 -4.97 18.47 14.09
CA THR A 192 -5.12 18.16 15.52
C THR A 192 -3.82 17.66 16.16
N GLY A 193 -2.79 17.41 15.36
CA GLY A 193 -1.53 16.80 15.81
C GLY A 193 -1.67 15.34 16.26
N ARG A 194 -2.75 14.65 15.91
CA ARG A 194 -3.03 13.29 16.39
C ARG A 194 -2.53 12.23 15.41
N THR A 195 -1.89 11.20 15.96
CA THR A 195 -1.60 9.94 15.26
C THR A 195 -2.22 8.79 16.06
N SER A 196 -3.16 8.06 15.45
CA SER A 196 -3.92 7.00 16.11
C SER A 196 -3.61 5.66 15.45
N PRO A 197 -3.08 4.65 16.18
CA PRO A 197 -2.79 3.35 15.60
C PRO A 197 -4.06 2.57 15.27
N VAL A 198 -3.97 1.66 14.30
CA VAL A 198 -5.01 0.66 14.01
C VAL A 198 -4.67 -0.64 14.74
N PRO A 199 -5.40 -1.01 15.81
CA PRO A 199 -5.08 -2.19 16.60
C PRO A 199 -5.20 -3.49 15.78
N LEU A 200 -4.38 -4.48 16.13
CA LEU A 200 -4.54 -5.86 15.64
C LEU A 200 -5.61 -6.60 16.45
N ASP A 201 -6.84 -6.08 16.41
CA ASP A 201 -7.96 -6.59 17.20
C ASP A 201 -9.21 -6.70 16.32
N PRO A 202 -9.77 -7.91 16.14
CA PRO A 202 -11.05 -8.11 15.44
C PRO A 202 -12.18 -7.23 15.97
N SER A 203 -12.22 -6.94 17.27
CA SER A 203 -13.25 -6.07 17.86
C SER A 203 -13.09 -4.61 17.41
N ALA A 204 -11.85 -4.16 17.20
CA ALA A 204 -11.56 -2.87 16.61
C ALA A 204 -11.92 -2.85 15.12
N TRP A 205 -11.62 -3.93 14.38
CA TRP A 205 -11.95 -4.05 12.95
C TRP A 205 -13.46 -4.05 12.69
N ALA A 206 -14.24 -4.68 13.56
CA ALA A 206 -15.71 -4.66 13.47
C ALA A 206 -16.29 -3.25 13.54
N ARG A 207 -15.61 -2.29 14.20
CA ARG A 207 -16.03 -0.87 14.21
C ARG A 207 -15.88 -0.19 12.85
N PHE A 208 -15.03 -0.74 11.97
CA PHE A 208 -14.92 -0.36 10.57
C PHE A 208 -15.84 -1.19 9.65
N GLY A 209 -16.69 -2.06 10.23
CA GLY A 209 -17.59 -2.92 9.47
C GLY A 209 -16.94 -4.20 8.92
N PHE A 210 -15.69 -4.50 9.30
CA PHE A 210 -15.03 -5.73 8.88
C PHE A 210 -15.23 -6.87 9.89
N GLU A 211 -15.89 -7.95 9.46
CA GLU A 211 -15.98 -9.19 10.22
C GLU A 211 -14.95 -10.21 9.74
N VAL A 212 -14.20 -10.79 10.68
CA VAL A 212 -13.21 -11.82 10.35
C VAL A 212 -13.94 -13.07 9.85
N PRO A 213 -13.62 -13.57 8.63
CA PRO A 213 -14.26 -14.76 8.09
C PRO A 213 -14.05 -15.98 9.00
N LYS A 214 -15.13 -16.66 9.35
CA LYS A 214 -15.05 -17.91 10.13
C LYS A 214 -14.37 -19.00 9.29
N PRO A 215 -13.49 -19.84 9.88
CA PRO A 215 -12.95 -21.00 9.18
C PRO A 215 -14.08 -21.86 8.62
N ALA A 216 -13.98 -22.28 7.37
CA ALA A 216 -14.96 -23.18 6.78
C ALA A 216 -15.05 -24.46 7.63
N ALA A 217 -16.25 -24.80 8.12
CA ALA A 217 -16.46 -26.02 8.87
C ALA A 217 -16.00 -27.22 8.01
N ASN A 218 -15.07 -28.03 8.54
CA ASN A 218 -14.58 -29.24 7.88
C ASN A 218 -15.78 -30.06 7.39
N LYS A 219 -15.93 -30.20 6.07
CA LYS A 219 -16.89 -31.15 5.49
C LYS A 219 -16.48 -32.53 6.01
N LYS A 220 -17.27 -33.07 6.95
CA LYS A 220 -17.07 -34.41 7.53
C LYS A 220 -16.73 -35.39 6.40
N ALA A 221 -15.60 -36.09 6.55
CA ALA A 221 -15.18 -37.14 5.65
C ALA A 221 -16.37 -38.06 5.36
N ARG A 222 -16.76 -38.13 4.08
CA ARG A 222 -17.84 -38.96 3.57
C ARG A 222 -17.46 -40.42 3.88
N LYS A 223 -18.15 -41.05 4.83
CA LYS A 223 -17.92 -42.45 5.22
C LYS A 223 -17.95 -43.33 3.97
N SER A 224 -16.87 -44.07 3.75
CA SER A 224 -16.75 -45.09 2.70
C SER A 224 -17.87 -46.13 2.84
N PRO A 225 -18.51 -46.61 1.76
CA PRO A 225 -19.47 -47.68 1.86
C PRO A 225 -18.77 -48.97 2.31
N LYS A 226 -19.35 -49.67 3.29
CA LYS A 226 -18.92 -51.02 3.66
C LYS A 226 -19.18 -51.94 2.47
N THR A 227 -18.13 -52.50 1.90
CA THR A 227 -18.21 -53.66 1.00
C THR A 227 -18.76 -54.84 1.80
N SER A 228 -19.99 -55.25 1.49
CA SER A 228 -20.54 -56.53 1.94
C SER A 228 -19.87 -57.63 1.11
N ALA A 229 -19.01 -58.43 1.74
CA ALA A 229 -18.58 -59.70 1.18
C ALA A 229 -19.79 -60.66 1.21
N ALA A 230 -20.23 -61.12 0.05
CA ALA A 230 -21.11 -62.27 -0.08
C ALA A 230 -20.26 -63.54 -0.16
N LEU A 231 -20.60 -64.51 0.68
CA LEU A 231 -20.21 -65.93 0.58
C LEU A 231 -21.06 -66.61 -0.50
#